data_AF-A0A1I1NIB7-F1
#
_entry.id   AF-A0A1I1NIB7-F1
#
_cell.length_a   1.000
_cell.length_b   1.000
_cell.length_c   1.000
_cell.angle_alpha   90.00
_cell.angle_beta   90.00
_cell.angle_gamma   90.00
#
_symmetry.space_group_name_H-M   'P 1'
#
loop_
_entity.id
_entity.type
_entity.pdbx_description
1 polymer ?
#
loop_
_entity_poly.entity_id
_entity_poly.type
_entity_poly.pdbx_seq_one_letter_code
_entity_poly.pdbx_strand_id
1 'polypeptide(L)' 'MTNLILEGDAIGWYIILLITLPFGIPVLLIILALAIRTKRKKASNIILILTAIYAIVGLGYCGSLMF' A
#
# COMPACT_ATOMS: atom_id res chain seq x y z
N MET A 1 -16.95 -28.23 -2.94
CA MET A 1 -17.20 -26.77 -2.85
C MET A 1 -15.87 -26.02 -2.74
N THR A 2 -14.97 -26.22 -3.70
CA THR A 2 -13.61 -25.62 -3.71
C THR A 2 -13.25 -25.05 -5.09
N ASN A 3 -14.07 -25.31 -6.12
CA ASN A 3 -13.78 -24.91 -7.51
C ASN A 3 -14.36 -23.52 -7.88
N LEU A 4 -15.48 -23.12 -7.26
CA LEU A 4 -16.07 -21.77 -7.40
C LEU A 4 -15.21 -20.67 -6.76
N ILE A 5 -14.39 -21.07 -5.79
CA ILE A 5 -13.28 -20.29 -5.30
C ILE A 5 -12.28 -20.23 -6.47
N LEU A 6 -11.51 -21.23 -6.89
CA LEU A 6 -10.50 -21.03 -7.97
C LEU A 6 -10.90 -20.20 -9.24
N GLU A 7 -12.16 -20.25 -9.70
CA GLU A 7 -12.68 -19.45 -10.82
C GLU A 7 -13.17 -18.02 -10.43
N GLY A 8 -13.64 -17.82 -9.19
CA GLY A 8 -14.05 -16.52 -8.61
C GLY A 8 -13.10 -15.95 -7.52
N ASP A 9 -12.09 -16.70 -7.14
CA ASP A 9 -11.07 -16.52 -6.08
C ASP A 9 -9.76 -16.08 -6.66
N ALA A 10 -9.44 -16.43 -7.91
CA ALA A 10 -8.35 -15.78 -8.60
C ALA A 10 -8.55 -14.26 -8.57
N ILE A 11 -9.78 -13.80 -8.81
CA ILE A 11 -10.15 -12.38 -8.77
C ILE A 11 -10.21 -11.86 -7.33
N GLY A 12 -10.81 -12.61 -6.40
CA GLY A 12 -10.87 -12.23 -4.98
C GLY A 12 -9.49 -12.10 -4.33
N TRP A 13 -8.61 -13.07 -4.56
CA TRP A 13 -7.23 -13.07 -4.11
C TRP A 13 -6.42 -11.96 -4.79
N TYR A 14 -6.68 -11.69 -6.08
CA TYR A 14 -6.08 -10.56 -6.79
C TYR A 14 -6.48 -9.23 -6.17
N ILE A 15 -7.76 -9.03 -5.84
CA ILE A 15 -8.27 -7.81 -5.18
C ILE A 15 -7.67 -7.67 -3.77
N ILE A 16 -7.57 -8.76 -3.00
CA ILE A 16 -6.94 -8.75 -1.68
C ILE A 16 -5.45 -8.38 -1.78
N LEU A 17 -4.73 -8.92 -2.78
CA LEU A 17 -3.34 -8.54 -3.07
C LEU A 17 -3.23 -7.08 -3.50
N LEU A 18 -4.14 -6.64 -4.38
CA LEU A 18 -4.20 -5.28 -4.93
C LEU A 18 -4.49 -4.22 -3.87
N ILE A 19 -5.16 -4.58 -2.76
CA ILE A 19 -5.39 -3.67 -1.62
C ILE A 19 -4.29 -3.84 -0.57
N THR A 20 -3.84 -5.06 -0.31
CA THR A 20 -2.84 -5.33 0.74
C THR A 20 -1.46 -4.78 0.38
N LEU A 21 -1.04 -4.88 -0.89
CA LEU A 21 0.29 -4.43 -1.33
C LEU A 21 0.47 -2.89 -1.25
N PRO A 22 -0.45 -2.06 -1.80
CA PRO A 22 -0.29 -0.61 -1.77
C PRO A 22 -0.65 0.00 -0.42
N PHE A 23 -1.30 -0.71 0.50
CA PHE A 23 -1.57 -0.20 1.86
C PHE A 23 -0.60 -0.77 2.90
N GLY A 24 -0.13 -2.01 2.76
CA GLY A 24 0.68 -2.69 3.78
C GLY A 24 2.01 -2.00 4.06
N ILE A 25 2.82 -1.77 3.02
CA ILE A 25 4.13 -1.11 3.15
C ILE A 25 4.02 0.36 3.58
N PRO A 26 3.20 1.21 2.95
CA PRO A 26 3.18 2.64 3.27
C PRO A 26 2.53 2.94 4.63
N VAL A 27 1.60 2.12 5.13
CA VAL A 27 1.07 2.28 6.48
C VAL A 27 2.17 2.09 7.53
N LEU A 28 3.04 1.09 7.37
CA LEU A 28 4.19 0.89 8.25
C LEU A 28 5.19 2.05 8.17
N LEU A 29 5.46 2.54 6.96
CA LEU A 29 6.35 3.68 6.74
C LEU A 29 5.79 4.98 7.34
N ILE A 30 4.48 5.22 7.29
CA ILE A 30 3.83 6.37 7.94
C ILE A 30 4.05 6.33 9.45
N ILE A 31 3.83 5.18 10.09
CA ILE A 31 3.97 5.03 11.54
C ILE A 31 5.43 5.26 11.95
N LEU A 32 6.37 4.70 11.20
CA LEU A 32 7.81 4.89 11.45
C LEU A 32 8.24 6.35 11.23
N ALA A 33 7.72 7.01 10.19
CA ALA A 33 8.02 8.40 9.90
C ALA A 33 7.50 9.34 10.99
N LEU A 34 6.31 9.05 11.55
CA LEU A 34 5.74 9.75 12.70
C LEU A 34 6.57 9.53 13.96
N ALA A 35 6.98 8.29 14.23
CA ALA A 35 7.83 7.97 15.39
C ALA A 35 9.19 8.69 15.33
N ILE A 36 9.82 8.76 14.15
CA ILE A 36 11.12 9.42 13.95
C ILE A 36 11.01 10.96 13.92
N ARG A 37 9.81 11.51 13.66
CA ARG A 37 9.56 12.97 13.57
C ARG A 37 10.00 13.73 14.81
N THR A 38 9.88 13.12 16.00
CA THR A 38 10.27 13.73 17.27
C THR A 38 11.79 13.87 17.44
N LYS A 39 12.58 12.95 16.87
CA LYS A 39 14.05 12.93 17.01
C LYS A 39 14.77 13.63 15.84
N ARG A 40 14.28 13.47 14.61
CA ARG A 40 14.97 13.92 13.39
C ARG A 40 13.98 14.45 12.34
N LYS A 41 13.59 15.72 12.49
CA LYS A 41 12.60 16.39 11.62
C LYS A 41 12.95 16.33 10.12
N LYS A 42 14.24 16.52 9.76
CA LYS A 42 14.70 16.48 8.35
C LYS A 42 14.52 15.09 7.72
N ALA A 43 14.93 14.04 8.43
CA ALA A 43 14.82 12.66 7.94
C ALA A 43 13.35 12.21 7.84
N SER A 44 12.53 12.56 8.85
CA SER A 44 11.10 12.24 8.87
C SER A 44 10.34 12.87 7.69
N ASN A 45 10.63 14.12 7.32
CA ASN A 45 9.98 14.76 6.17
C ASN A 45 10.28 14.02 4.85
N ILE A 46 11.52 13.57 4.65
CA ILE A 46 11.91 12.82 3.44
C ILE A 46 11.14 11.49 3.39
N ILE A 47 11.08 10.76 4.50
CA ILE A 47 10.37 9.47 4.59
C ILE A 47 8.86 9.68 4.36
N LEU A 48 8.26 10.74 4.93
CA LEU A 48 6.85 11.07 4.70
C LEU A 48 6.56 11.36 3.22
N ILE A 49 7.40 12.14 2.55
CA ILE A 49 7.25 12.45 1.12
C ILE A 49 7.38 11.18 0.29
N LEU A 50 8.38 10.35 0.57
CA LEU A 50 8.59 9.08 -0.12
C LEU A 50 7.39 8.14 0.05
N THR A 51 6.81 8.12 1.25
CA THR A 51 5.63 7.31 1.57
C THR A 51 4.38 7.82 0.87
N ALA A 52 4.20 9.15 0.79
CA ALA A 52 3.11 9.76 0.05
C ALA A 52 3.21 9.45 -1.46
N ILE A 53 4.41 9.55 -2.04
CA ILE A 53 4.64 9.19 -3.45
C ILE A 53 4.35 7.71 -3.67
N TYR A 54 4.85 6.82 -2.80
CA TYR A 54 4.57 5.39 -2.89
C TYR A 54 3.08 5.07 -2.79
N ALA A 55 2.36 5.73 -1.88
CA ALA A 55 0.91 5.58 -1.75
C ALA A 55 0.18 6.06 -3.01
N ILE A 56 0.53 7.23 -3.55
CA ILE A 56 -0.08 7.78 -4.77
C ILE A 56 0.19 6.87 -5.98
N VAL A 57 1.43 6.40 -6.15
CA VAL A 57 1.82 5.51 -7.25
C VAL A 57 1.17 4.14 -7.09
N GLY A 58 1.16 3.57 -5.88
CA GLY A 58 0.54 2.27 -5.60
C GLY A 58 -0.97 2.29 -5.78
N LEU A 59 -1.65 3.34 -5.29
CA LEU A 59 -3.09 3.54 -5.48
C LEU A 59 -3.44 3.86 -6.92
N GLY A 60 -2.64 4.69 -7.60
CA GLY A 60 -2.83 5.04 -9.01
C GLY A 60 -2.66 3.83 -9.92
N TYR A 61 -1.62 3.03 -9.71
CA TYR A 61 -1.34 1.83 -10.50
C TYR A 61 -2.40 0.73 -10.27
N CYS A 62 -2.78 0.49 -9.02
CA CYS A 62 -3.85 -0.46 -8.71
C CYS A 62 -5.20 0.02 -9.26
N GLY A 63 -5.51 1.31 -9.13
CA GLY A 63 -6.73 1.91 -9.67
C GLY A 63 -6.78 1.89 -11.20
N SER A 64 -5.65 2.07 -11.89
CA SER A 64 -5.58 2.02 -13.36
C SER A 64 -5.69 0.61 -13.93
N LEU A 65 -5.35 -0.42 -13.16
CA LEU A 65 -5.51 -1.83 -13.57
C LEU A 65 -6.94 -2.36 -13.39
N MET A 66 -7.77 -1.66 -12.61
CA MET A 66 -9.18 -2.02 -12.36
C MET A 66 -10.16 -1.38 -13.36
N PHE A 67 -9.70 -0.51 -14.25
CA PHE A 67 -10.53 0.23 -15.21
C PHE A 67 -10.24 -0.18 -16.66
#